data_AF-A0A1Z8V469-F1
#
_entry.id   AF-A0A1Z8V469-F1
#
_cell.length_a   1.000
_cell.length_b   1.000
_cell.length_c   1.000
_cell.angle_alpha   90.00
_cell.angle_beta   90.00
_cell.angle_gamma   90.00
#
_symmetry.space_group_name_H-M   'P 1'
#
loop_
_entity.id
_entity.type
_entity.pdbx_description
1 polymer ?
#
loop_
_entity_poly.entity_id
_entity_poly.type
_entity_poly.pdbx_seq_one_letter_code
_entity_poly.pdbx_strand_id
1 'polypeptide(L)'
;MSVVKLFILGIASLALVACDHMNIAEIHQKTITGSDYRSHLANKYKAVVKYEAEEMVDLPDAAHFATKAMAVLNNKEVPGPEKLENWYVHEDFKEDLKKASKRLDTALKIGIKETMPEMAAEAVVGFDCWIEQAEEGWQVDHIQLCRDRFNTAMDGIQEKVGLTITDDAKAERKIVIYYDHD
;
A
#
# COMPACT_ATOMS: atom_id res chain seq x y z
N MET A 1 35.83 -36.17 -10.40
CA MET A 1 34.51 -35.50 -10.46
C MET A 1 34.52 -34.35 -9.44
N SER A 2 35.50 -33.45 -9.57
CA SER A 2 35.40 -32.10 -10.13
C SER A 2 34.51 -31.14 -9.32
N VAL A 3 35.18 -30.48 -8.37
CA VAL A 3 34.74 -29.37 -7.51
C VAL A 3 34.11 -28.20 -8.30
N VAL A 4 34.34 -28.15 -9.62
CA VAL A 4 33.82 -27.16 -10.57
C VAL A 4 32.30 -27.16 -10.68
N LYS A 5 31.62 -28.29 -10.42
CA LYS A 5 30.15 -28.35 -10.46
C LYS A 5 29.46 -27.73 -9.23
N LEU A 6 30.17 -27.50 -8.13
CA LEU A 6 29.59 -26.86 -6.93
C LEU A 6 29.65 -25.32 -6.99
N PHE A 7 30.50 -24.72 -7.83
CA PHE A 7 30.65 -23.27 -7.92
C PHE A 7 29.61 -22.59 -8.82
N ILE A 8 29.01 -23.32 -9.77
CA ILE A 8 28.04 -22.74 -10.71
C ILE A 8 26.67 -22.54 -10.05
N LEU A 9 26.32 -23.33 -9.03
CA LEU A 9 25.06 -23.15 -8.28
C LEU A 9 25.09 -21.98 -7.28
N GLY A 10 26.27 -21.50 -6.86
CA GLY A 10 26.38 -20.41 -5.89
C GLY A 10 26.23 -19.01 -6.51
N ILE A 11 26.61 -18.83 -7.78
CA ILE A 11 26.64 -17.51 -8.44
C ILE A 11 25.24 -17.06 -8.87
N ALA A 12 24.35 -17.99 -9.22
CA ALA A 12 22.97 -17.66 -9.62
C ALA A 12 22.12 -17.12 -8.44
N SER A 13 22.39 -17.58 -7.21
CA SER A 13 21.68 -17.14 -6.00
C SER A 13 22.03 -15.71 -5.59
N LEU A 14 23.29 -15.28 -5.78
CA LEU A 14 23.71 -13.90 -5.49
C LEU A 14 23.15 -12.87 -6.48
N ALA A 15 22.87 -13.28 -7.72
CA ALA A 15 22.35 -12.37 -8.74
C ALA A 15 20.89 -11.94 -8.49
N LEU A 16 20.09 -12.77 -7.80
CA LEU A 16 18.68 -12.47 -7.50
C LEU A 16 18.55 -11.43 -6.38
N VAL A 17 19.34 -11.58 -5.31
CA VAL A 17 19.36 -10.60 -4.19
C VAL A 17 19.87 -9.23 -4.65
N ALA A 18 20.72 -9.20 -5.68
CA ALA A 18 21.24 -7.95 -6.25
C ALA A 18 20.14 -7.12 -6.95
N CYS A 19 19.15 -7.74 -7.59
CA CYS A 19 18.07 -7.00 -8.27
C CYS A 19 17.14 -6.29 -7.26
N ASP A 20 16.82 -6.94 -6.15
CA ASP A 20 15.95 -6.40 -5.10
C ASP A 20 16.59 -5.19 -4.40
N HIS A 21 17.89 -5.25 -4.13
CA HIS A 21 18.64 -4.12 -3.57
C HIS A 21 18.77 -2.92 -4.51
N MET A 22 18.75 -3.13 -5.83
CA MET A 22 18.87 -2.04 -6.79
C MET A 22 17.69 -1.08 -6.70
N ASN A 23 16.46 -1.60 -6.57
CA ASN A 23 15.26 -0.76 -6.49
C ASN A 23 15.23 0.06 -5.19
N ILE A 24 15.68 -0.50 -4.06
CA ILE A 24 15.78 0.24 -2.78
C ILE A 24 16.70 1.45 -2.94
N ALA A 25 17.91 1.23 -3.48
CA ALA A 25 18.88 2.30 -3.69
C ALA A 25 18.36 3.35 -4.69
N GLU A 26 17.72 2.92 -5.77
CA GLU A 26 17.18 3.80 -6.81
C GLU A 26 16.06 4.69 -6.27
N ILE A 27 15.06 4.12 -5.57
CA ILE A 27 13.93 4.91 -5.06
C ILE A 27 14.39 5.91 -3.98
N HIS A 28 15.38 5.55 -3.16
CA HIS A 28 15.97 6.45 -2.16
C HIS A 28 16.61 7.69 -2.79
N GLN A 29 17.30 7.54 -3.91
CA GLN A 29 17.95 8.65 -4.61
C GLN A 29 16.99 9.49 -5.45
N LYS A 30 15.78 8.97 -5.74
CA LYS A 30 14.82 9.62 -6.63
C LYS A 30 14.14 10.81 -5.96
N THR A 31 14.23 11.98 -6.58
CA THR A 31 13.38 13.12 -6.24
C THR A 31 12.07 13.00 -7.02
N ILE A 32 10.96 12.79 -6.31
CA ILE A 32 9.63 12.65 -6.92
C ILE A 32 8.89 13.97 -6.72
N THR A 33 8.70 14.72 -7.80
CA THR A 33 8.00 16.00 -7.82
C THR A 33 6.63 15.84 -8.46
N GLY A 34 5.65 16.60 -7.98
CA GLY A 34 4.27 16.57 -8.48
C GLY A 34 3.25 16.45 -7.35
N SER A 35 2.01 16.81 -7.66
CA SER A 35 0.86 16.74 -6.74
C SER A 35 -0.24 15.84 -7.27
N ASP A 36 0.07 15.01 -8.27
CA ASP A 36 -0.86 13.99 -8.77
C ASP A 36 -0.79 12.70 -7.93
N TYR A 37 -1.77 11.82 -8.13
CA TYR A 37 -1.88 10.56 -7.39
C TYR A 37 -0.61 9.72 -7.50
N ARG A 38 0.01 9.68 -8.69
CA ARG A 38 1.22 8.90 -8.96
C ARG A 38 2.39 9.40 -8.11
N SER A 39 2.58 10.71 -8.04
CA SER A 39 3.65 11.35 -7.28
C SER A 39 3.47 11.13 -5.78
N HIS A 40 2.24 11.29 -5.27
CA HIS A 40 1.95 11.01 -3.87
C HIS A 40 2.13 9.53 -3.53
N LEU A 41 1.64 8.62 -4.37
CA LEU A 41 1.74 7.18 -4.15
C LEU A 41 3.19 6.71 -4.11
N ALA A 42 4.01 7.12 -5.08
CA ALA A 42 5.43 6.78 -5.11
C ALA A 42 6.21 7.37 -3.92
N ASN A 43 5.93 8.61 -3.52
CA ASN A 43 6.56 9.21 -2.34
C ASN A 43 6.18 8.47 -1.04
N LYS A 44 4.93 8.02 -0.92
CA LYS A 44 4.47 7.30 0.27
C LYS A 44 5.05 5.88 0.33
N TYR A 45 5.18 5.17 -0.79
CA TYR A 45 5.93 3.91 -0.82
C TYR A 45 7.41 4.12 -0.51
N LYS A 46 8.03 5.19 -1.04
CA LYS A 46 9.42 5.52 -0.69
C LYS A 46 9.61 5.67 0.82
N ALA A 47 8.63 6.21 1.54
CA ALA A 47 8.66 6.28 3.00
C ALA A 47 8.56 4.90 3.67
N VAL A 48 7.71 4.01 3.17
CA VAL A 48 7.63 2.60 3.64
C VAL A 48 8.96 1.89 3.42
N VAL A 49 9.51 1.96 2.20
CA VAL A 49 10.82 1.36 1.87
C VAL A 49 11.92 1.82 2.83
N LYS A 50 11.94 3.12 3.15
CA LYS A 50 12.90 3.67 4.10
C LYS A 50 12.71 3.06 5.49
N TYR A 51 11.48 3.00 5.98
CA TYR A 51 11.16 2.43 7.29
C TYR A 51 11.56 0.95 7.36
N GLU A 52 11.14 0.15 6.39
CA GLU A 52 11.48 -1.28 6.34
C GLU A 52 12.99 -1.51 6.26
N ALA A 53 13.70 -0.79 5.37
CA ALA A 53 15.13 -1.00 5.19
C ALA A 53 16.00 -0.49 6.34
N GLU A 54 15.64 0.64 6.95
CA GLU A 54 16.51 1.35 7.90
C GLU A 54 16.13 1.13 9.36
N GLU A 55 14.83 1.03 9.67
CA GLU A 55 14.34 0.87 11.05
C GLU A 55 14.05 -0.61 11.37
N MET A 56 13.37 -1.30 10.46
CA MET A 56 13.01 -2.72 10.64
C MET A 56 14.13 -3.68 10.23
N VAL A 57 15.01 -3.21 9.33
CA VAL A 57 16.03 -4.03 8.65
C VAL A 57 15.38 -5.20 7.87
N ASP A 58 14.12 -5.03 7.45
CA ASP A 58 13.41 -5.95 6.57
C ASP A 58 13.68 -5.57 5.11
N LEU A 59 14.75 -6.15 4.58
CA LEU A 59 15.16 -5.93 3.20
C LEU A 59 14.23 -6.57 2.15
N PRO A 60 13.67 -7.77 2.38
CA PRO A 60 12.62 -8.32 1.52
C PRO A 60 11.42 -7.37 1.33
N ASP A 61 10.84 -6.85 2.41
CA ASP A 61 9.65 -5.99 2.31
C ASP A 61 10.00 -4.60 1.77
N ALA A 62 11.18 -4.08 2.15
CA ALA A 62 11.72 -2.89 1.51
C ALA A 62 11.87 -3.06 -0.02
N ALA A 63 12.37 -4.21 -0.48
CA ALA A 63 12.54 -4.49 -1.90
C ALA A 63 11.21 -4.67 -2.63
N HIS A 64 10.22 -5.31 -2.00
CA HIS A 64 8.86 -5.45 -2.52
C HIS A 64 8.23 -4.08 -2.78
N PHE A 65 8.21 -3.22 -1.76
CA PHE A 65 7.65 -1.88 -1.89
C PHE A 65 8.49 -0.95 -2.77
N ALA A 66 9.81 -1.13 -2.85
CA ALA A 66 10.65 -0.38 -3.77
C ALA A 66 10.33 -0.74 -5.23
N THR A 67 10.17 -2.03 -5.52
CA THR A 67 9.74 -2.51 -6.84
C THR A 67 8.38 -1.94 -7.22
N LYS A 68 7.44 -1.92 -6.27
CA LYS A 68 6.11 -1.33 -6.47
C LYS A 68 6.18 0.19 -6.70
N ALA A 69 6.98 0.92 -5.93
CA ALA A 69 7.21 2.35 -6.12
C ALA A 69 7.80 2.66 -7.50
N MET A 70 8.76 1.87 -7.96
CA MET A 70 9.35 2.00 -9.30
C MET A 70 8.31 1.70 -10.39
N ALA A 71 7.45 0.70 -10.21
CA ALA A 71 6.34 0.42 -11.11
C ALA A 71 5.34 1.59 -11.19
N VAL A 72 5.01 2.21 -10.04
CA VAL A 72 4.19 3.44 -9.99
C VAL A 72 4.82 4.57 -10.80
N LEU A 73 6.15 4.69 -10.85
CA LEU A 73 6.81 5.77 -11.59
C LEU A 73 6.98 5.46 -13.07
N ASN A 74 7.27 4.21 -13.42
CA ASN A 74 7.75 3.85 -14.75
C ASN A 74 6.65 3.35 -15.70
N ASN A 75 5.54 2.82 -15.17
CA ASN A 75 4.53 2.15 -16.00
C ASN A 75 3.43 3.10 -16.47
N LYS A 76 2.83 2.85 -17.64
CA LYS A 76 1.67 3.64 -18.10
C LYS A 76 0.47 3.51 -17.15
N GLU A 77 0.22 2.30 -16.67
CA GLU A 77 -0.82 2.00 -15.67
C GLU A 77 -0.22 1.98 -14.27
N VAL A 78 -0.89 2.64 -13.32
CA VAL A 78 -0.47 2.66 -11.91
C VAL A 78 -0.99 1.39 -11.23
N PRO A 79 -0.13 0.58 -10.59
CA PRO A 79 -0.58 -0.62 -9.88
C PRO A 79 -1.63 -0.29 -8.81
N GLY A 80 -2.54 -1.23 -8.59
CA GLY A 80 -3.54 -1.15 -7.52
C GLY A 80 -2.97 -1.47 -6.14
N PRO A 81 -3.83 -1.46 -5.11
CA PRO A 81 -3.49 -1.96 -3.78
C PRO A 81 -3.03 -3.43 -3.82
N GLU A 82 -2.36 -3.86 -2.77
CA GLU A 82 -2.07 -5.28 -2.52
C GLU A 82 -3.35 -6.10 -2.52
N LYS A 83 -3.21 -7.38 -2.89
CA LYS A 83 -4.32 -8.32 -2.92
C LYS A 83 -4.13 -9.32 -1.81
N LEU A 84 -5.09 -9.42 -0.90
CA LEU A 84 -4.97 -10.28 0.28
C LEU A 84 -4.64 -11.74 -0.07
N GLU A 85 -5.12 -12.26 -1.20
CA GLU A 85 -4.83 -13.61 -1.68
C GLU A 85 -3.34 -13.87 -2.03
N ASN A 86 -2.54 -12.81 -2.17
CA ASN A 86 -1.10 -12.92 -2.45
C ASN A 86 -0.24 -12.96 -1.18
N TRP A 87 -0.83 -12.80 0.01
CA TRP A 87 -0.12 -12.66 1.28
C TRP A 87 -0.54 -13.76 2.27
N TYR A 88 0.40 -14.28 3.05
CA TYR A 88 0.19 -15.34 4.03
C TYR A 88 -0.22 -14.77 5.40
N VAL A 89 -1.33 -14.03 5.42
CA VAL A 89 -1.81 -13.37 6.64
C VAL A 89 -2.45 -14.36 7.62
N HIS A 90 -2.23 -14.17 8.93
CA HIS A 90 -2.91 -14.96 9.97
C HIS A 90 -4.43 -14.76 9.96
N GLU A 91 -5.21 -15.80 10.29
CA GLU A 91 -6.69 -15.76 10.21
C GLU A 91 -7.30 -14.63 11.05
N ASP A 92 -6.67 -14.28 12.18
CA ASP A 92 -7.11 -13.21 13.09
C ASP A 92 -7.20 -11.83 12.41
N PHE A 93 -6.45 -11.59 11.33
CA PHE A 93 -6.47 -10.31 10.61
C PHE A 93 -7.26 -10.36 9.29
N LYS A 94 -7.57 -11.56 8.77
CA LYS A 94 -8.14 -11.69 7.42
C LYS A 94 -9.51 -11.04 7.27
N GLU A 95 -10.37 -11.11 8.28
CA GLU A 95 -11.71 -10.52 8.18
C GLU A 95 -11.64 -9.00 8.04
N ASP A 96 -10.83 -8.34 8.87
CA ASP A 96 -10.65 -6.90 8.86
C ASP A 96 -10.00 -6.41 7.56
N LEU A 97 -8.96 -7.11 7.08
CA LEU A 97 -8.34 -6.79 5.79
C LEU A 97 -9.28 -7.00 4.61
N LYS A 98 -10.17 -8.00 4.65
CA LYS A 98 -11.22 -8.17 3.62
C LYS A 98 -12.20 -7.00 3.60
N LYS A 99 -12.61 -6.50 4.77
CA LYS A 99 -13.48 -5.32 4.88
C LYS A 99 -12.76 -4.07 4.39
N ALA A 100 -11.52 -3.87 4.80
CA ALA A 100 -10.68 -2.76 4.36
C ALA A 100 -10.45 -2.74 2.85
N SER A 101 -10.15 -3.90 2.24
CA SER A 101 -10.03 -4.07 0.79
C SER A 101 -11.30 -3.63 0.06
N LYS A 102 -12.47 -4.09 0.51
CA LYS A 102 -13.77 -3.71 -0.06
C LYS A 102 -14.06 -2.22 0.05
N ARG A 103 -13.75 -1.61 1.20
CA ARG A 103 -13.90 -0.17 1.43
C ARG A 103 -12.99 0.62 0.48
N LEU A 104 -11.72 0.23 0.39
CA LEU A 104 -10.73 0.87 -0.48
C LEU A 104 -11.14 0.77 -1.96
N ASP A 105 -11.54 -0.42 -2.42
CA ASP A 105 -12.03 -0.63 -3.79
C ASP A 105 -13.22 0.27 -4.12
N THR A 106 -14.13 0.43 -3.16
CA THR A 106 -15.31 1.31 -3.33
C THR A 106 -14.89 2.76 -3.43
N ALA A 107 -13.97 3.20 -2.57
CA ALA A 107 -13.43 4.56 -2.59
C ALA A 107 -12.67 4.86 -3.90
N LEU A 108 -11.85 3.93 -4.39
CA LEU A 108 -11.13 4.09 -5.64
C LEU A 108 -12.06 4.21 -6.87
N LYS A 109 -13.24 3.55 -6.84
CA LYS A 109 -14.23 3.61 -7.93
C LYS A 109 -14.98 4.94 -8.04
N ILE A 110 -15.00 5.75 -6.98
CA ILE A 110 -15.67 7.07 -7.00
C ILE A 110 -14.75 8.23 -7.41
N GLY A 111 -13.55 7.95 -7.95
CA GLY A 111 -12.68 8.96 -8.56
C GLY A 111 -11.81 9.76 -7.57
N ILE A 112 -11.46 9.16 -6.43
CA ILE A 112 -10.62 9.83 -5.42
C ILE A 112 -9.18 10.03 -5.86
N LYS A 113 -8.68 9.25 -6.83
CA LYS A 113 -7.32 9.41 -7.35
C LYS A 113 -7.14 10.78 -8.01
N GLU A 114 -8.18 11.27 -8.69
CA GLU A 114 -8.16 12.54 -9.41
C GLU A 114 -8.56 13.71 -8.49
N THR A 115 -9.54 13.50 -7.62
CA THR A 115 -10.12 14.57 -6.80
C THR A 115 -9.40 14.77 -5.45
N MET A 116 -8.74 13.72 -4.94
CA MET A 116 -8.08 13.69 -3.64
C MET A 116 -6.78 12.88 -3.70
N PRO A 117 -5.84 13.20 -4.62
CA PRO A 117 -4.71 12.34 -4.97
C PRO A 117 -3.83 11.94 -3.77
N GLU A 118 -3.59 12.87 -2.85
CA GLU A 118 -2.78 12.59 -1.67
C GLU A 118 -3.46 11.62 -0.69
N MET A 119 -4.74 11.85 -0.37
CA MET A 119 -5.49 10.98 0.54
C MET A 119 -5.76 9.61 -0.08
N ALA A 120 -6.03 9.56 -1.38
CA ALA A 120 -6.14 8.28 -2.10
C ALA A 120 -4.85 7.47 -2.02
N ALA A 121 -3.70 8.13 -2.21
CA ALA A 121 -2.40 7.48 -2.08
C ALA A 121 -2.13 7.03 -0.63
N GLU A 122 -2.53 7.81 0.37
CA GLU A 122 -2.41 7.45 1.78
C GLU A 122 -3.26 6.23 2.14
N ALA A 123 -4.50 6.15 1.65
CA ALA A 123 -5.36 5.00 1.86
C ALA A 123 -4.78 3.73 1.22
N VAL A 124 -4.24 3.83 -0.01
CA VAL A 124 -3.62 2.68 -0.67
C VAL A 124 -2.37 2.20 0.09
N VAL A 125 -1.44 3.09 0.43
CA VAL A 125 -0.21 2.68 1.13
C VAL A 125 -0.49 2.24 2.57
N GLY A 126 -1.46 2.85 3.25
CA GLY A 126 -1.87 2.40 4.58
C GLY A 126 -2.44 0.99 4.57
N PHE A 127 -3.28 0.65 3.58
CA PHE A 127 -3.81 -0.70 3.42
C PHE A 127 -2.70 -1.71 3.10
N ASP A 128 -1.80 -1.36 2.17
CA ASP A 128 -0.74 -2.26 1.74
C ASP A 128 0.28 -2.52 2.86
N CYS A 129 0.66 -1.49 3.63
CA CYS A 129 1.45 -1.67 4.85
C CYS A 129 0.72 -2.53 5.88
N TRP A 130 -0.59 -2.34 6.05
CA TRP A 130 -1.34 -3.13 7.03
C TRP A 130 -1.40 -4.61 6.64
N ILE A 131 -1.52 -4.94 5.35
CA ILE A 131 -1.42 -6.34 4.88
C ILE A 131 -0.06 -6.93 5.25
N GLU A 132 1.03 -6.23 4.94
CA GLU A 132 2.39 -6.70 5.21
C GLU A 132 2.63 -6.92 6.71
N GLN A 133 2.37 -5.91 7.55
CA GLN A 133 2.55 -6.07 9.01
C GLN A 133 1.65 -7.16 9.62
N ALA A 134 0.48 -7.40 9.03
CA ALA A 134 -0.41 -8.49 9.44
C ALA A 134 0.07 -9.88 8.99
N GLU A 135 0.87 -9.98 7.92
CA GLU A 135 1.58 -11.20 7.56
C GLU A 135 2.65 -11.55 8.61
N GLU A 136 3.39 -10.54 9.10
CA GLU A 136 4.31 -10.76 10.22
C GLU A 136 3.56 -11.19 11.50
N GLY A 137 2.51 -10.46 11.87
CA GLY A 137 1.55 -10.85 12.90
C GLY A 137 2.02 -10.77 14.36
N TRP A 138 3.25 -10.35 14.65
CA TRP A 138 3.80 -10.29 16.02
C TRP A 138 4.02 -8.86 16.55
N GLN A 139 4.21 -7.86 15.68
CA GLN A 139 4.45 -6.45 16.05
C GLN A 139 3.14 -5.65 16.09
N VAL A 140 2.35 -5.86 17.15
CA VAL A 140 0.97 -5.33 17.25
C VAL A 140 0.91 -3.81 17.08
N ASP A 141 1.92 -3.07 17.56
CA ASP A 141 1.97 -1.61 17.43
C ASP A 141 2.16 -1.15 15.98
N HIS A 142 2.93 -1.87 15.17
CA HIS A 142 3.13 -1.55 13.74
C HIS A 142 1.90 -1.91 12.91
N ILE A 143 1.27 -3.05 13.19
CA ILE A 143 -0.03 -3.43 12.61
C ILE A 143 -1.06 -2.32 12.91
N GLN A 144 -1.12 -1.87 14.16
CA GLN A 144 -2.03 -0.80 14.56
C GLN A 144 -1.72 0.52 13.84
N LEU A 145 -0.45 0.90 13.72
CA LEU A 145 -0.03 2.12 13.05
C LEU A 145 -0.46 2.13 11.58
N CYS A 146 -0.24 1.05 10.85
CA CYS A 146 -0.64 0.96 9.44
C CYS A 146 -2.16 0.84 9.24
N ARG A 147 -2.85 0.16 10.16
CA ARG A 147 -4.32 0.17 10.19
C ARG A 147 -4.88 1.58 10.42
N ASP A 148 -4.33 2.34 11.36
CA ASP A 148 -4.81 3.69 11.68
C ASP A 148 -4.51 4.67 10.54
N ARG A 149 -3.36 4.50 9.89
CA ARG A 149 -3.00 5.22 8.66
C ARG A 149 -4.06 5.02 7.57
N PHE A 150 -4.47 3.78 7.34
CA PHE A 150 -5.56 3.46 6.41
C PHE A 150 -6.89 4.09 6.83
N ASN A 151 -7.32 3.87 8.07
CA ASN A 151 -8.63 4.33 8.56
C ASN A 151 -8.72 5.86 8.54
N THR A 152 -7.68 6.56 8.97
CA THR A 152 -7.62 8.02 8.94
C THR A 152 -7.78 8.57 7.53
N ALA A 153 -7.11 7.97 6.54
CA ALA A 153 -7.24 8.37 5.15
C ALA A 153 -8.65 8.10 4.61
N MET A 154 -9.23 6.95 4.93
CA MET A 154 -10.60 6.59 4.52
C MET A 154 -11.64 7.51 5.15
N ASP A 155 -11.48 7.88 6.42
CA ASP A 155 -12.37 8.81 7.11
C ASP A 155 -12.30 10.21 6.50
N GLY A 156 -11.10 10.71 6.21
CA GLY A 156 -10.91 11.97 5.50
C GLY A 156 -11.52 11.97 4.09
N ILE A 157 -11.42 10.85 3.37
CA ILE A 157 -12.10 10.66 2.07
C ILE A 157 -13.60 10.77 2.26
N GLN A 158 -14.19 9.97 3.14
CA GLN A 158 -15.62 9.92 3.42
C GLN A 158 -16.19 11.30 3.80
N GLU A 159 -15.51 12.01 4.69
CA GLU A 159 -15.87 13.36 5.10
C GLU A 159 -15.88 14.31 3.90
N LYS A 160 -14.80 14.31 3.10
CA LYS A 160 -14.65 15.22 1.96
C LYS A 160 -15.69 14.96 0.87
N VAL A 161 -16.00 13.70 0.58
CA VAL A 161 -16.99 13.36 -0.44
C VAL A 161 -18.42 13.41 0.10
N GLY A 162 -18.62 13.46 1.41
CA GLY A 162 -19.93 13.40 2.05
C GLY A 162 -20.63 12.06 1.83
N LEU A 163 -19.87 10.96 1.89
CA LEU A 163 -20.35 9.58 1.76
C LEU A 163 -19.82 8.73 2.91
N THR A 164 -20.61 7.78 3.38
CA THR A 164 -20.16 6.72 4.27
C THR A 164 -19.88 5.47 3.44
N ILE A 165 -18.66 4.93 3.51
CA ILE A 165 -18.29 3.68 2.83
C ILE A 165 -18.27 2.57 3.88
N THR A 166 -19.22 1.65 3.76
CA THR A 166 -19.45 0.57 4.73
C THR A 166 -18.57 -0.65 4.46
N ASP A 167 -18.45 -1.52 5.46
CA ASP A 167 -17.68 -2.78 5.39
C ASP A 167 -18.22 -3.77 4.32
N ASP A 168 -19.49 -3.64 3.94
CA ASP A 168 -20.13 -4.43 2.88
C ASP A 168 -20.02 -3.78 1.49
N ALA A 169 -19.07 -2.85 1.31
CA ALA A 169 -18.75 -2.19 0.04
C ALA A 169 -19.87 -1.29 -0.52
N LYS A 170 -20.69 -0.69 0.34
CA LYS A 170 -21.69 0.30 -0.07
C LYS A 170 -21.20 1.71 0.20
N ALA A 171 -21.54 2.62 -0.70
CA ALA A 171 -21.34 4.06 -0.51
C ALA A 171 -22.71 4.71 -0.29
N GLU A 172 -22.94 5.23 0.90
CA GLU A 172 -24.24 5.76 1.34
C GLU A 172 -24.14 7.27 1.65
N ARG A 173 -25.23 8.00 1.43
CA ARG A 173 -25.36 9.41 1.83
C ARG A 173 -26.68 9.60 2.56
N LYS A 174 -26.64 10.27 3.72
CA LYS A 174 -27.85 10.76 4.37
C LYS A 174 -28.18 12.16 3.85
N ILE A 175 -29.36 12.31 3.26
CA ILE A 175 -29.90 13.60 2.80
C ILE A 175 -31.06 13.98 3.72
N VAL A 176 -31.01 15.17 4.32
CA VAL A 176 -32.12 15.75 5.09
C VAL A 176 -32.80 16.77 4.18
N ILE A 177 -34.09 16.57 3.90
CA ILE A 177 -34.91 17.48 3.09
C ILE A 177 -35.85 18.22 4.05
N TYR A 178 -35.74 19.53 4.10
CA TYR A 178 -36.71 20.38 4.78
C TYR A 178 -37.79 20.78 3.77
N TYR A 179 -39.05 20.65 4.15
CA TYR A 179 -40.19 21.15 3.38
C TYR A 179 -40.90 22.20 4.23
N ASP A 180 -41.02 23.42 3.71
CA ASP A 180 -41.81 24.46 4.35
C ASP A 180 -43.29 24.21 4.01
N HIS A 181 -44.12 24.04 5.04
CA HIS A 181 -45.55 23.90 4.87
C HIS A 181 -46.18 25.29 5.04
N ASP A 182 -46.26 26.05 3.95
CA ASP A 182 -47.15 27.22 3.85
C ASP A 182 -48.62 26.81 3.83
#